data_AF-A0A846X2S9-F1
#
_entry.id   AF-A0A846X2S9-F1
#
_cell.length_a   1.000
_cell.length_b   1.000
_cell.length_c   1.000
_cell.angle_alpha   90.00
_cell.angle_beta   90.00
_cell.angle_gamma   90.00
#
_symmetry.space_group_name_H-M   'P 1'
#
loop_
_entity.id
_entity.type
_entity.pdbx_description
1 polymer ?
#
loop_
_entity_poly.entity_id
_entity_poly.type
_entity_poly.pdbx_seq_one_letter_code
_entity_poly.pdbx_strand_id
1 'polypeptide(L)'
;MRFTLDGFVGTYEAVRFDRPWNGWAAPVVTGGELSRMVAAEAGDEVTMSVHFLAPEDGSAAILTDGGADRETVQTLLEPDVEGNYPLRALGWVFDRVDDR
;
A
#
# COMPACT_ATOMS: atom_id res chain seq x y z
N MET A 1 -5.64 6.24 -11.71
CA MET A 1 -4.65 7.33 -11.52
C MET A 1 -3.40 6.66 -10.99
N ARG A 2 -2.18 7.08 -11.36
CA ARG A 2 -1.01 6.24 -11.07
C ARG A 2 -0.10 6.80 -9.99
N PHE A 3 0.59 5.92 -9.27
CA PHE A 3 1.61 6.27 -8.29
C PHE A 3 2.79 5.30 -8.30
N THR A 4 3.91 5.73 -7.74
CA THR A 4 5.08 4.90 -7.43
C THR A 4 5.37 4.96 -5.92
N LEU A 5 6.06 3.95 -5.42
CA LEU A 5 6.57 3.87 -4.05
C LEU A 5 8.09 4.10 -4.08
N ASP A 6 8.58 5.04 -3.28
CA ASP A 6 10.01 5.35 -3.24
C ASP A 6 10.85 4.13 -2.81
N GLY A 7 11.97 3.92 -3.51
CA GLY A 7 12.82 2.73 -3.32
C GLY A 7 12.33 1.47 -4.03
N PHE A 8 11.24 1.54 -4.79
CA PHE A 8 10.68 0.41 -5.51
C PHE A 8 10.45 0.71 -7.00
N VAL A 9 10.22 -0.34 -7.80
CA VAL A 9 10.20 -0.25 -9.27
C VAL A 9 8.79 -0.24 -9.86
N GLY A 10 7.77 -0.61 -9.08
CA GLY A 10 6.40 -0.73 -9.56
C GLY A 10 5.70 0.60 -9.80
N THR A 11 4.76 0.58 -10.76
CA THR A 11 3.73 1.63 -10.92
C THR A 11 2.37 1.00 -10.69
N TYR A 12 1.54 1.66 -9.89
CA TYR A 12 0.30 1.11 -9.35
C TYR A 12 -0.90 2.04 -9.59
N GLU A 13 -2.09 1.46 -9.61
CA GLU A 13 -3.33 2.20 -9.76
C GLU A 13 -3.94 2.63 -8.42
N ALA A 14 -4.07 3.93 -8.22
CA ALA A 14 -4.92 4.51 -7.19
C ALA A 14 -6.33 4.74 -7.73
N VAL A 15 -7.32 4.39 -6.89
CA VAL A 15 -8.72 4.79 -7.08
C VAL A 15 -8.83 6.31 -6.95
N ARG A 16 -8.14 6.87 -5.95
CA ARG A 16 -8.07 8.30 -5.65
C ARG A 16 -6.83 8.62 -4.82
N PHE A 17 -6.53 9.90 -4.66
CA PHE A 17 -5.54 10.37 -3.71
C PHE A 17 -6.22 11.17 -2.60
N ASP A 18 -5.90 10.83 -1.36
CA ASP A 18 -6.27 11.57 -0.17
C ASP A 18 -5.47 12.88 -0.04
N ARG A 19 -5.71 13.63 1.05
CA ARG A 19 -4.82 14.74 1.42
C ARG A 19 -3.38 14.23 1.56
N PRO A 20 -2.39 14.94 0.98
CA PRO A 20 -0.99 14.60 1.13
C PRO A 20 -0.58 14.42 2.59
N TRP A 21 0.31 13.47 2.85
CA TRP A 21 0.87 13.20 4.17
C TRP A 21 2.36 13.54 4.15
N ASN A 22 2.79 14.49 4.98
CA ASN A 22 4.16 15.02 4.97
C ASN A 22 4.66 15.52 3.60
N GLY A 23 3.75 16.03 2.76
CA GLY A 23 4.05 16.50 1.41
C GLY A 23 4.03 15.42 0.33
N TRP A 24 3.91 14.16 0.70
CA TRP A 24 3.86 13.02 -0.22
C TRP A 24 2.44 12.65 -0.62
N ALA A 25 2.32 11.97 -1.76
CA ALA A 25 1.03 11.47 -2.22
C ALA A 25 0.44 10.50 -1.21
N ALA A 26 -0.89 10.52 -1.06
CA ALA A 26 -1.62 9.60 -0.19
C ALA A 26 -2.57 8.74 -1.04
N PRO A 27 -2.06 7.74 -1.79
CA PRO A 27 -2.89 6.91 -2.63
C PRO A 27 -3.88 6.08 -1.81
N VAL A 28 -5.06 5.88 -2.39
CA VAL A 28 -6.10 4.98 -1.89
C VAL A 28 -6.34 3.93 -2.96
N VAL A 29 -6.22 2.65 -2.60
CA VAL A 29 -6.19 1.52 -3.54
C VAL A 29 -7.26 0.49 -3.22
N THR A 30 -7.64 -0.33 -4.20
CA THR A 30 -8.50 -1.50 -3.94
C THR A 30 -7.71 -2.58 -3.20
N GLY A 31 -8.39 -3.54 -2.55
CA GLY A 31 -7.72 -4.71 -1.95
C GLY A 31 -6.96 -5.56 -2.98
N GLY A 32 -7.46 -5.61 -4.22
CA GLY A 32 -6.79 -6.30 -5.33
C GLY A 32 -5.47 -5.62 -5.71
N GLU A 33 -5.48 -4.29 -5.83
CA GLU A 33 -4.26 -3.55 -6.16
C GLU A 33 -3.27 -3.55 -4.99
N LEU A 34 -3.74 -3.48 -3.73
CA LEU A 34 -2.90 -3.66 -2.55
C LEU A 34 -2.17 -5.01 -2.58
N SER A 35 -2.89 -6.11 -2.89
CA SER A 35 -2.30 -7.45 -3.02
C SER A 35 -1.28 -7.51 -4.15
N ARG A 36 -1.60 -6.89 -5.30
CA ARG A 36 -0.71 -6.83 -6.47
C ARG A 36 0.58 -6.07 -6.13
N MET A 37 0.47 -4.91 -5.50
CA MET A 37 1.62 -4.10 -5.06
C MET A 37 2.50 -4.90 -4.10
N VAL A 38 1.91 -5.46 -3.05
CA VAL A 38 2.66 -6.25 -2.06
C VAL A 38 3.37 -7.44 -2.70
N ALA A 39 2.71 -8.15 -3.62
CA ALA A 39 3.31 -9.28 -4.33
C ALA A 39 4.42 -8.86 -5.31
N ALA A 40 4.32 -7.67 -5.91
CA ALA A 40 5.32 -7.16 -6.85
C ALA A 40 6.58 -6.65 -6.13
N GLU A 41 6.41 -6.09 -4.94
CA GLU A 41 7.51 -5.53 -4.15
C GLU A 41 8.15 -6.52 -3.16
N ALA A 42 7.52 -7.67 -2.93
CA ALA A 42 8.14 -8.77 -2.21
C ALA A 42 9.29 -9.38 -3.03
N GLY A 43 10.43 -9.64 -2.39
CA GLY A 43 11.61 -10.20 -3.05
C GLY A 43 12.59 -10.83 -2.05
N ASP A 44 13.75 -11.26 -2.53
CA ASP A 44 14.72 -12.02 -1.72
C ASP A 44 15.21 -11.25 -0.48
N GLU A 45 15.30 -9.92 -0.57
CA GLU A 45 15.77 -9.04 0.52
C GLU A 45 14.63 -8.31 1.26
N VAL A 46 13.41 -8.36 0.71
CA VAL A 46 12.24 -7.63 1.20
C VAL A 46 11.10 -8.60 1.49
N THR A 47 10.79 -8.78 2.76
CA THR A 47 9.63 -9.57 3.17
C THR A 47 8.42 -8.66 3.23
N MET A 48 7.49 -8.82 2.27
CA MET A 48 6.21 -8.12 2.26
C MET A 48 5.07 -9.11 2.07
N SER A 49 4.03 -8.99 2.90
CA SER A 49 2.81 -9.78 2.78
C SER A 49 1.60 -9.01 3.27
N VAL A 50 0.41 -9.37 2.77
CA VAL A 50 -0.86 -8.80 3.21
C VAL A 50 -1.84 -9.91 3.54
N HIS A 51 -2.50 -9.78 4.68
CA HIS A 51 -3.53 -10.71 5.14
C HIS A 51 -4.83 -9.97 5.44
N PHE A 52 -5.90 -10.30 4.72
CA PHE A 52 -7.23 -9.74 4.92
C PHE A 52 -7.99 -10.55 5.98
N LEU A 53 -8.47 -9.88 7.03
CA LEU A 53 -8.98 -10.54 8.24
C LEU A 53 -10.38 -11.17 8.08
N ALA A 54 -11.21 -10.64 7.18
CA ALA A 54 -12.54 -11.13 6.80
C ALA A 54 -12.93 -10.61 5.39
N PRO A 55 -12.55 -11.31 4.32
CA PRO A 55 -12.69 -10.83 2.94
C PRO A 55 -14.12 -10.43 2.53
N GLU A 56 -15.13 -10.96 3.22
CA GLU A 56 -16.55 -10.86 2.86
C GLU A 56 -17.21 -9.57 3.37
N ASP A 57 -16.63 -8.94 4.41
CA ASP A 57 -17.21 -7.78 5.10
C ASP A 57 -16.46 -6.47 4.79
N GLY A 58 -15.52 -6.46 3.84
CA GLY A 58 -14.64 -5.32 3.60
C GLY A 58 -13.73 -5.04 4.80
N SER A 59 -13.11 -6.09 5.33
CA SER A 59 -12.33 -6.03 6.57
C SER A 59 -10.96 -5.37 6.43
N ALA A 60 -10.41 -5.01 7.59
CA ALA A 60 -9.04 -4.57 7.73
C ALA A 60 -8.04 -5.60 7.20
N ALA A 61 -6.92 -5.10 6.68
CA ALA A 61 -5.80 -5.89 6.24
C ALA A 61 -4.61 -5.67 7.19
N ILE A 62 -3.86 -6.72 7.47
CA ILE A 62 -2.56 -6.62 8.13
C ILE A 62 -1.51 -6.69 7.04
N LEU A 63 -0.79 -5.58 6.83
CA LEU A 63 0.42 -5.57 6.01
C LEU A 63 1.60 -5.86 6.91
N THR A 64 2.40 -6.85 6.53
CA THR A 64 3.68 -7.14 7.18
C THR A 64 4.79 -6.73 6.23
N ASP A 65 5.69 -5.85 6.67
CA ASP A 65 6.89 -5.44 5.94
C ASP A 65 8.15 -5.62 6.78
N GLY A 66 9.25 -6.01 6.14
CA GLY A 66 10.54 -6.23 6.77
C GLY A 66 11.61 -6.55 5.72
N GLY A 67 12.82 -6.84 6.17
CA GLY A 67 13.91 -7.22 5.29
C GLY A 67 15.02 -7.93 6.05
N ALA A 68 16.03 -8.42 5.34
CA ALA A 68 17.12 -9.20 5.93
C ALA A 68 17.80 -8.49 7.12
N ASP A 69 17.90 -7.16 7.05
CA ASP A 69 18.52 -6.31 8.07
C ASP A 69 17.53 -5.36 8.77
N ARG A 70 16.22 -5.58 8.62
CA ARG A 70 15.16 -4.71 9.17
C ARG A 70 14.18 -5.49 10.03
N GLU A 71 13.73 -4.87 11.12
CA GLU A 71 12.67 -5.42 11.96
C GLU A 71 11.40 -5.61 11.12
N THR A 72 10.72 -6.75 11.33
CA THR A 72 9.40 -6.98 10.76
C THR A 72 8.37 -6.12 11.48
N VAL A 73 7.71 -5.25 10.74
CA VAL A 73 6.62 -4.40 11.22
C VAL A 73 5.30 -4.95 10.69
N GLN A 74 4.26 -4.86 11.52
CA GLN A 74 2.89 -5.16 11.13
C GLN A 74 2.04 -3.89 11.25
N THR A 75 1.41 -3.51 10.16
CA THR A 75 0.53 -2.34 10.09
C THR A 75 -0.90 -2.78 9.78
N LEU A 76 -1.85 -2.35 10.62
CA LEU A 76 -3.27 -2.51 10.36
C LEU A 76 -3.73 -1.44 9.36
N LEU A 77 -4.29 -1.88 8.24
CA LEU A 77 -4.90 -1.05 7.23
C LEU A 77 -6.42 -1.21 7.30
N GLU A 78 -7.08 -0.17 7.80
CA GLU A 78 -8.54 -0.09 7.80
C GLU A 78 -9.02 0.44 6.43
N PRO A 79 -9.95 -0.24 5.76
CA PRO A 79 -10.54 0.28 4.55
C PRO A 79 -11.46 1.46 4.87
N ASP A 80 -11.66 2.32 3.88
CA ASP A 80 -12.65 3.38 3.94
C ASP A 80 -14.08 2.86 3.73
N VAL A 81 -15.05 3.77 3.75
CA VAL A 81 -16.48 3.44 3.60
C VAL A 81 -16.83 2.81 2.24
N GLU A 82 -15.94 2.87 1.26
CA GLU A 82 -16.08 2.25 -0.06
C GLU A 82 -15.32 0.92 -0.17
N GLY A 83 -14.67 0.48 0.90
CA GLY A 83 -13.86 -0.75 0.92
C GLY A 83 -12.46 -0.59 0.33
N ASN A 84 -11.98 0.65 0.13
CA ASN A 84 -10.65 0.92 -0.40
C ASN A 84 -9.65 1.23 0.72
N TYR A 85 -8.38 0.90 0.53
CA TYR A 85 -7.33 0.99 1.54
C TYR A 85 -6.51 2.27 1.38
N PRO A 86 -6.58 3.22 2.32
CA PRO A 86 -5.72 4.39 2.32
C PRO A 86 -4.30 4.01 2.75
N LEU A 87 -3.32 4.15 1.84
CA LEU A 87 -1.94 3.73 2.11
C LEU A 87 -1.17 4.69 3.02
N ARG A 88 -1.74 5.85 3.35
CA ARG A 88 -1.14 6.82 4.27
C ARG A 88 -0.80 6.23 5.64
N ALA A 89 -1.51 5.18 6.07
CA ALA A 89 -1.29 4.52 7.35
C ALA A 89 0.06 3.80 7.43
N LEU A 90 0.67 3.47 6.28
CA LEU A 90 1.99 2.84 6.21
C LEU A 90 3.14 3.80 6.54
N GLY A 91 2.89 5.11 6.47
CA GLY A 91 3.93 6.11 6.65
C GLY A 91 5.02 6.09 5.57
N TRP A 92 4.75 5.45 4.43
CA TRP A 92 5.67 5.37 3.29
C TRP A 92 5.61 6.61 2.40
N VAL A 93 6.59 6.71 1.51
CA VAL A 93 6.76 7.80 0.56
C VAL A 93 6.19 7.39 -0.80
N PHE A 94 5.16 8.09 -1.26
CA PHE A 94 4.53 7.85 -2.55
C PHE A 94 4.58 9.08 -3.45
N ASP A 95 4.82 8.85 -4.73
CA ASP A 95 4.82 9.88 -5.77
C ASP A 95 3.67 9.69 -6.74
N ARG A 96 3.02 10.79 -7.15
CA ARG A 96 2.05 10.76 -8.23
C ARG A 96 2.76 10.62 -9.56
N VAL A 97 2.24 9.75 -10.42
CA VAL A 97 2.63 9.70 -11.83
C VAL A 97 1.65 10.57 -12.61
N ASP A 98 2.13 11.71 -13.08
CA ASP A 98 1.36 12.57 -13.98
C ASP A 98 1.40 11.98 -15.40
N ASP A 99 0.24 11.61 -15.93
CA ASP A 99 0.09 11.26 -17.35
C ASP A 99 0.25 12.56 -18.17
N ARG A 100 1.36 12.67 -18.90
CA ARG A 100 1.57 13.72 -19.92
C ARG A 100 0.88 13.39 -21.23
#